data_AF-M7YER3-F1
#
_entry.id   AF-M7YER3-F1
#
_cell.length_a   1.000
_cell.length_b   1.000
_cell.length_c   1.000
_cell.angle_alpha   90.00
_cell.angle_beta   90.00
_cell.angle_gamma   90.00
#
_symmetry.space_group_name_H-M   'P 1'
#
loop_
_entity.id
_entity.type
_entity.pdbx_description
1 polymer ?
#
loop_
_entity_poly.entity_id
_entity_poly.type
_entity_poly.pdbx_seq_one_letter_code
_entity_poly.pdbx_strand_id
1 'polypeptide(L)'
;MEEAEKGEIFKMNTKPSSMKEAEKGEVFERNTKLRLDNDPKATEEAASLFTDDIILEILSRLPARSVHRFKCISDPANRKKLPQTLVGFLYFTTDDSGHHHHFASVSGGAPLFDPCLPYLQPDKYKDMTQVDTCNGLLLYRGSNNKLVACNWAKDDFRFVVCNPVTGRWVELPPSPQSPENRSSCIAGLAFDPAVSSHFYVLQFEQTIQGSYITAVNIYSSRTRAWTRRDSGMVEKVAPFYLTRCVFVGGMMYLMGIHKGIDEEHVLVGVDMEVKVWKIIRVLHSSRVGTLGTSQGCLHFAIASSIDEIELWCLKDCDSKELVRKNTASIDKLTSMTRKWYSVAEIHPDCDTIFLVSWEGDALAAYNMQHQKVRCILNVEIKNGQRQRFLPYVPLYYDYPKS
;
A
#
# COMPACT_ATOMS: atom_id res chain seq x y z
N MET A 1 16.49 67.98 -29.40
CA MET A 1 16.05 67.53 -28.07
C MET A 1 16.46 66.06 -27.96
N GLU A 2 17.74 65.77 -27.74
CA GLU A 2 18.44 65.80 -26.42
C GLU A 2 17.73 64.85 -25.44
N GLU A 3 18.33 63.86 -24.81
CA GLU A 3 19.69 63.28 -24.67
C GLU A 3 19.43 61.78 -24.40
N ALA A 4 20.16 60.76 -24.88
CA ALA A 4 21.59 60.47 -24.89
C ALA A 4 22.20 60.16 -23.51
N GLU A 5 23.06 59.13 -23.52
CA GLU A 5 24.09 58.75 -22.52
C GLU A 5 23.69 57.72 -21.44
N LYS A 6 24.47 56.68 -21.12
CA LYS A 6 25.79 56.13 -21.57
C LYS A 6 25.86 54.71 -20.93
N GLY A 7 26.37 53.66 -21.57
CA GLY A 7 27.77 53.44 -21.94
C GLY A 7 28.48 52.62 -20.85
N GLU A 8 28.59 51.29 -21.01
CA GLU A 8 29.81 50.51 -21.35
C GLU A 8 30.62 50.02 -20.12
N ILE A 9 30.70 48.72 -19.87
CA ILE A 9 31.78 47.76 -20.27
C ILE A 9 33.19 48.23 -19.83
N PHE A 10 33.88 47.45 -18.99
CA PHE A 10 35.28 47.03 -19.24
C PHE A 10 35.71 45.85 -18.36
N LYS A 11 36.37 44.88 -19.01
CA LYS A 11 37.06 43.70 -18.45
C LYS A 11 38.38 44.12 -17.79
N MET A 12 38.86 43.35 -16.80
CA MET A 12 40.25 42.85 -16.85
C MET A 12 40.53 41.63 -15.95
N ASN A 13 41.25 40.67 -16.53
CA ASN A 13 41.90 39.53 -15.88
C ASN A 13 43.10 39.96 -15.03
N THR A 14 43.41 39.23 -13.95
CA THR A 14 44.80 38.81 -13.62
C THR A 14 44.82 37.65 -12.63
N LYS A 15 45.86 36.82 -12.73
CA LYS A 15 46.02 35.44 -12.23
C LYS A 15 46.86 35.41 -10.91
N PRO A 16 47.35 34.25 -10.43
CA PRO A 16 47.18 33.70 -9.09
C PRO A 16 48.30 34.06 -8.07
N SER A 17 48.09 33.75 -6.79
CA SER A 17 49.18 33.71 -5.79
C SER A 17 49.01 32.55 -4.82
N SER A 18 50.08 31.76 -4.71
CA SER A 18 50.27 30.65 -3.78
C SER A 18 50.73 31.13 -2.41
N MET A 19 50.33 30.49 -1.32
CA MET A 19 51.28 30.12 -0.26
C MET A 19 50.67 29.08 0.70
N LYS A 20 51.54 28.14 1.08
CA LYS A 20 51.34 27.07 2.04
C LYS A 20 51.35 27.64 3.45
N GLU A 21 50.54 27.08 4.34
CA GLU A 21 50.97 26.84 5.72
C GLU A 21 50.22 25.64 6.28
N ALA A 22 50.99 24.77 6.94
CA ALA A 22 50.59 23.54 7.59
C ALA A 22 50.58 23.75 9.12
N GLU A 23 50.10 22.73 9.85
CA GLU A 23 50.06 22.58 11.32
C GLU A 23 48.80 23.19 11.97
N LYS A 24 48.08 22.57 12.93
CA LYS A 24 48.15 21.34 13.75
C LYS A 24 46.67 21.04 14.07
N GLY A 25 46.16 19.81 14.01
CA GLY A 25 46.33 18.83 15.07
C GLY A 25 45.44 19.13 16.28
N GLU A 26 44.18 18.69 16.27
CA GLU A 26 43.46 18.37 17.52
C GLU A 26 42.43 17.25 17.26
N VAL A 27 42.71 16.10 17.85
CA VAL A 27 41.86 14.92 17.90
C VAL A 27 40.85 15.15 19.02
N PHE A 28 39.56 15.24 18.70
CA PHE A 28 38.52 15.27 19.72
C PHE A 28 38.17 13.84 20.14
N GLU A 29 38.85 13.35 21.18
CA GLU A 29 38.49 12.13 21.89
C GLU A 29 37.08 12.29 22.48
N ARG A 30 36.12 11.49 21.98
CA ARG A 30 34.79 11.41 22.58
C ARG A 30 34.77 10.24 23.55
N ASN A 31 35.10 10.51 24.81
CA ASN A 31 34.87 9.59 25.92
C ASN A 31 34.23 10.33 27.10
N THR A 32 32.92 10.15 27.27
CA THR A 32 32.35 10.04 28.62
C THR A 32 31.02 9.29 28.56
N LYS A 33 31.08 8.01 28.91
CA LYS A 33 29.95 7.27 29.51
C LYS A 33 29.58 8.02 30.79
N LEU A 34 28.40 8.63 30.86
CA LEU A 34 27.74 8.94 32.12
C LEU A 34 26.50 8.05 32.19
N ARG A 35 26.56 7.06 33.06
CA ARG A 35 25.37 6.36 33.56
C ARG A 35 24.57 7.40 34.34
N LEU A 36 23.41 7.78 33.82
CA LEU A 36 22.43 8.54 34.58
C LEU A 36 21.69 7.54 35.47
N ASP A 37 21.95 7.62 36.77
CA ASP A 37 21.08 7.05 37.78
C ASP A 37 19.71 7.75 37.68
N ASN A 38 18.65 6.97 37.50
CA ASN A 38 17.28 7.46 37.35
C ASN A 38 16.75 7.95 38.71
N ASP A 39 17.08 9.18 39.08
CA ASP A 39 16.37 9.90 40.13
C ASP A 39 15.20 10.67 39.49
N PRO A 40 13.92 10.35 39.82
CA PRO A 40 12.76 11.00 39.23
C PRO A 40 12.73 12.52 39.46
N LYS A 41 13.36 13.00 40.54
CA LYS A 41 13.42 14.43 40.87
C LYS A 41 14.40 15.19 39.99
N ALA A 42 15.54 14.57 39.67
CA ALA A 42 16.53 15.12 38.73
C ALA A 42 15.99 15.13 37.28
N THR A 43 15.06 14.22 36.96
CA THR A 43 14.44 14.13 35.64
C THR A 43 13.39 15.24 35.42
N GLU A 44 12.64 15.61 36.46
CA GLU A 44 11.72 16.77 36.46
C GLU A 44 12.47 18.10 36.38
N GLU A 45 13.57 18.25 37.13
CA GLU A 45 14.43 19.44 37.06
C GLU A 45 15.11 19.57 35.68
N ALA A 46 15.56 18.46 35.09
CA ALA A 46 16.11 18.44 33.73
C ALA A 46 15.07 18.75 32.64
N ALA A 47 13.81 18.32 32.82
CA ALA A 47 12.72 18.65 31.90
C ALA A 47 12.34 20.15 31.97
N SER A 48 12.48 20.78 33.14
CA SER A 48 12.21 22.22 33.33
C SER A 48 13.24 23.15 32.67
N LEU A 49 14.42 22.63 32.29
CA LEU A 49 15.48 23.38 31.59
C LEU A 49 15.21 23.53 30.08
N PHE A 50 14.28 22.74 29.51
CA PHE A 50 13.86 22.90 28.12
C PHE A 50 12.75 23.94 28.04
N THR A 51 13.13 25.22 28.02
CA THR A 51 12.19 26.30 27.69
C THR A 51 11.69 26.16 26.25
N ASP A 52 10.49 26.70 25.98
CA ASP A 52 9.88 26.66 24.64
C ASP A 52 10.83 27.18 23.55
N ASP A 53 11.67 28.17 23.88
CA ASP A 53 12.68 28.72 22.98
C ASP A 53 13.76 27.71 22.59
N ILE A 54 14.25 26.89 23.54
CA ILE A 54 15.25 25.85 23.30
C ILE A 54 14.63 24.71 22.48
N ILE A 55 13.37 24.37 22.76
CA ILE A 55 12.63 23.37 21.98
C ILE A 55 12.46 23.85 20.54
N LEU A 56 12.05 25.09 20.34
CA LEU A 56 11.91 25.69 19.01
C LEU A 56 13.25 25.76 18.27
N GLU A 57 14.34 26.07 18.96
CA GLU A 57 15.68 26.08 18.38
C GLU A 57 16.12 24.67 17.95
N ILE A 58 15.90 23.64 18.76
CA ILE A 58 16.18 22.25 18.40
C ILE A 58 15.34 21.82 17.20
N LEU A 59 14.04 22.11 17.22
CA LEU A 59 13.14 21.78 16.12
C LEU A 59 13.52 22.53 14.83
N SER A 60 13.95 23.79 14.91
CA SER A 60 14.38 24.57 13.74
C SER A 60 15.61 24.00 13.02
N ARG A 61 16.47 23.28 13.77
CA ARG A 61 17.70 22.66 13.26
C ARG A 61 17.45 21.25 12.69
N LEU A 62 16.27 20.68 12.91
CA LEU A 62 15.90 19.39 12.35
C LEU A 62 15.33 19.54 10.93
N PRO A 63 15.54 18.55 10.04
CA PRO A 63 14.91 18.56 8.73
C PRO A 63 13.38 18.70 8.87
N ALA A 64 12.75 19.51 8.01
CA ALA A 64 11.31 19.80 8.08
C ALA A 64 10.43 18.52 8.14
N ARG A 65 10.89 17.43 7.50
CA ARG A 65 10.24 16.11 7.55
C ARG A 65 10.27 15.47 8.95
N SER A 66 11.31 15.69 9.73
CA SER A 66 11.45 15.19 11.10
C SER A 66 10.57 15.99 12.06
N VAL A 67 10.56 17.32 11.96
CA VAL A 67 9.72 18.21 12.78
C VAL A 67 8.23 17.91 12.58
N HIS A 68 7.81 17.69 11.34
CA HIS A 68 6.43 17.28 11.04
C HIS A 68 6.05 15.95 11.69
N ARG A 69 6.97 14.98 11.75
CA ARG A 69 6.71 13.70 12.44
C ARG A 69 6.54 13.89 13.94
N PHE A 70 7.38 14.71 14.59
CA PHE A 70 7.30 14.95 16.03
C PHE A 70 6.05 15.73 16.45
N LYS A 71 5.67 16.77 15.67
CA LYS A 71 4.44 17.54 15.92
C LYS A 71 3.17 16.70 15.81
N CYS A 72 3.19 15.65 14.98
CA CYS A 72 2.07 14.72 14.85
C CYS A 72 2.04 13.64 15.95
N ILE A 73 3.13 13.44 16.71
CA ILE A 73 3.19 12.51 17.84
C ILE A 73 2.72 13.20 19.14
N SER A 74 2.92 14.51 19.29
CA SER A 74 2.54 15.25 20.51
C SER A 74 1.04 15.58 20.61
N ASP A 75 0.32 15.70 19.49
CA ASP A 75 -1.11 16.02 19.47
C ASP A 75 -1.96 14.76 19.12
N PRO A 76 -2.85 14.31 20.04
CA PRO A 76 -3.78 13.19 19.80
C PRO A 76 -4.66 13.33 18.55
N ALA A 77 -4.96 14.56 18.10
CA ALA A 77 -5.74 14.82 16.89
C ALA A 77 -4.89 14.69 15.61
N ASN A 78 -3.60 15.04 15.66
CA ASN A 78 -2.66 14.91 14.53
C ASN A 78 -2.06 13.50 14.41
N ARG A 79 -2.15 12.71 15.48
CA ARG A 79 -1.82 11.28 15.51
C ARG A 79 -2.60 10.45 14.50
N LYS A 80 -3.87 10.80 14.24
CA LYS A 80 -4.72 10.20 13.18
C LYS A 80 -4.28 10.57 11.76
N LYS A 81 -3.41 11.59 11.63
CA LYS A 81 -2.88 12.11 10.36
C LYS A 81 -1.42 11.72 10.13
N LEU A 82 -0.81 10.91 11.00
CA LEU A 82 0.53 10.39 10.79
C LEU A 82 0.52 9.45 9.57
N PRO A 83 1.39 9.65 8.56
CA PRO A 83 1.60 8.66 7.52
C PRO A 83 2.15 7.41 8.19
N GLN A 84 1.30 6.40 8.33
CA GLN A 84 1.72 5.07 8.73
C GLN A 84 2.49 4.49 7.54
N THR A 85 3.75 4.11 7.77
CA THR A 85 4.59 3.56 6.72
C THR A 85 4.33 2.05 6.59
N LEU A 86 4.48 1.53 5.37
CA LEU A 86 4.47 0.10 5.09
C LEU A 86 5.51 -0.62 5.97
N VAL A 87 5.05 -1.55 6.81
CA VAL A 87 5.95 -2.31 7.70
C VAL A 87 6.33 -3.66 7.13
N GLY A 88 5.52 -4.22 6.25
CA GLY A 88 5.68 -5.59 5.79
C GLY A 88 4.56 -6.08 4.89
N PHE A 89 4.60 -7.37 4.61
CA PHE A 89 3.65 -8.08 3.78
C PHE A 89 3.06 -9.25 4.53
N LEU A 90 1.74 -9.35 4.50
CA LEU A 90 1.00 -10.54 4.91
C LEU A 90 0.89 -11.49 3.72
N TYR A 91 1.12 -12.76 3.96
CA TYR A 91 0.96 -13.81 2.95
C TYR A 91 0.53 -15.10 3.63
N PHE A 92 0.17 -16.12 2.84
CA PHE A 92 -0.15 -17.43 3.38
C PHE A 92 0.46 -18.56 2.56
N THR A 93 0.68 -19.70 3.21
CA THR A 93 1.06 -20.97 2.58
C THR A 93 -0.04 -21.98 2.79
N THR A 94 -0.25 -22.89 1.83
CA THR A 94 -1.23 -23.97 1.96
C THR A 94 -0.51 -25.31 1.98
N ASP A 95 -0.87 -26.15 2.94
CA ASP A 95 -0.48 -27.56 2.98
C ASP A 95 -1.68 -28.44 3.37
N ASP A 96 -1.43 -29.73 3.64
CA ASP A 96 -2.47 -30.69 4.01
C ASP A 96 -3.19 -30.34 5.32
N SER A 97 -2.58 -29.51 6.17
CA SER A 97 -3.14 -29.05 7.44
C SER A 97 -3.96 -27.76 7.33
N GLY A 98 -3.90 -27.06 6.19
CA GLY A 98 -4.71 -25.86 5.91
C GLY A 98 -3.90 -24.66 5.44
N HIS A 99 -4.45 -23.47 5.64
CA HIS A 99 -3.80 -22.20 5.35
C HIS A 99 -3.01 -21.69 6.58
N HIS A 100 -1.72 -21.44 6.39
CA HIS A 100 -0.85 -20.84 7.41
C HIS A 100 -0.55 -19.40 7.04
N HIS A 101 -0.75 -18.47 7.96
CA HIS A 101 -0.53 -17.04 7.74
C HIS A 101 0.86 -16.61 8.21
N HIS A 102 1.49 -15.75 7.43
CA HIS A 102 2.87 -15.30 7.65
C HIS A 102 2.99 -13.79 7.47
N PHE A 103 4.09 -13.23 8.00
CA PHE A 103 4.44 -11.83 7.80
C PHE A 103 5.92 -11.66 7.45
N ALA A 104 6.17 -10.93 6.37
CA ALA A 104 7.50 -10.55 5.94
C ALA A 104 7.74 -9.06 6.21
N SER A 105 8.63 -8.75 7.16
CA SER A 105 8.99 -7.36 7.47
C SER A 105 9.88 -6.74 6.40
N VAL A 106 9.53 -5.55 5.90
CA VAL A 106 10.42 -4.78 4.99
C VAL A 106 11.73 -4.39 5.69
N SER A 107 11.67 -4.04 6.98
CA SER A 107 12.82 -3.60 7.77
C SER A 107 13.57 -4.74 8.48
N GLY A 108 13.16 -6.01 8.31
CA GLY A 108 13.74 -7.15 9.02
C GLY A 108 13.42 -7.25 10.52
N GLY A 109 12.41 -6.54 11.03
CA GLY A 109 11.96 -6.63 12.41
C GLY A 109 10.92 -7.74 12.61
N ALA A 110 10.70 -8.15 13.86
CA ALA A 110 9.57 -9.01 14.21
C ALA A 110 8.24 -8.24 14.02
N PRO A 111 7.15 -8.90 13.62
CA PRO A 111 5.85 -8.25 13.54
C PRO A 111 5.42 -7.75 14.93
N LEU A 112 4.79 -6.58 14.96
CA LEU A 112 4.22 -6.00 16.19
C LEU A 112 2.92 -6.68 16.65
N PHE A 113 2.48 -7.69 15.90
CA PHE A 113 1.25 -8.45 16.10
C PHE A 113 1.51 -9.89 15.66
N ASP A 114 0.65 -10.82 16.07
CA ASP A 114 0.79 -12.20 15.61
C ASP A 114 0.33 -12.32 14.15
N PRO A 115 1.18 -12.73 13.19
CA PRO A 115 0.76 -12.93 11.81
C PRO A 115 -0.20 -14.09 11.62
N CYS A 116 -0.23 -15.05 12.55
CA CYS A 116 -1.17 -16.16 12.60
C CYS A 116 -2.54 -15.69 13.11
N LEU A 117 -3.20 -14.72 12.46
CA LEU A 117 -4.52 -14.29 12.91
C LEU A 117 -5.63 -15.28 12.51
N PRO A 118 -5.86 -16.30 13.37
CA PRO A 118 -7.18 -16.59 13.90
C PRO A 118 -7.16 -16.80 15.44
N TYR A 119 -6.75 -15.79 16.22
CA TYR A 119 -6.73 -15.92 17.70
C TYR A 119 -8.06 -15.61 18.40
N LEU A 120 -9.03 -14.99 17.73
CA LEU A 120 -10.18 -14.44 18.44
C LEU A 120 -11.37 -15.39 18.47
N GLN A 121 -11.47 -16.31 17.50
CA GLN A 121 -12.41 -17.45 17.49
C GLN A 121 -11.86 -18.62 16.64
N PRO A 122 -10.79 -19.31 17.08
CA PRO A 122 -10.15 -20.39 16.33
C PRO A 122 -11.11 -21.53 15.93
N ASP A 123 -12.21 -21.72 16.66
CA ASP A 123 -13.19 -22.77 16.40
C ASP A 123 -14.37 -22.34 15.52
N LYS A 124 -14.49 -21.05 15.18
CA LYS A 124 -15.68 -20.57 14.47
C LYS A 124 -15.68 -20.92 13.00
N TYR A 125 -14.53 -20.86 12.34
CA TYR A 125 -14.39 -21.15 10.92
C TYR A 125 -13.36 -22.26 10.73
N LYS A 126 -13.71 -23.26 9.92
CA LYS A 126 -12.76 -24.31 9.54
C LYS A 126 -11.68 -23.78 8.61
N ASP A 127 -11.99 -22.73 7.86
CA ASP A 127 -11.06 -22.14 6.90
C ASP A 127 -11.24 -20.62 6.79
N MET A 128 -10.13 -19.89 6.68
CA MET A 128 -10.09 -18.44 6.56
C MET A 128 -9.06 -18.01 5.50
N THR A 129 -9.47 -17.07 4.64
CA THR A 129 -8.64 -16.55 3.56
C THR A 129 -8.57 -15.02 3.61
N GLN A 130 -7.39 -14.47 3.39
CA GLN A 130 -7.19 -13.02 3.28
C GLN A 130 -7.73 -12.52 1.94
N VAL A 131 -8.47 -11.41 1.97
CA VAL A 131 -9.11 -10.82 0.79
C VAL A 131 -8.43 -9.53 0.38
N ASP A 132 -8.31 -8.58 1.32
CA ASP A 132 -7.80 -7.24 1.04
C ASP A 132 -7.28 -6.54 2.30
N THR A 133 -6.55 -5.44 2.10
CA THR A 133 -5.94 -4.64 3.17
C THR A 133 -6.06 -3.16 2.85
N CYS A 134 -6.52 -2.34 3.80
CA CYS A 134 -6.65 -0.90 3.60
C CYS A 134 -6.40 -0.14 4.90
N ASN A 135 -5.40 0.75 4.91
CA ASN A 135 -5.07 1.65 6.02
C ASN A 135 -5.11 0.97 7.41
N GLY A 136 -4.46 -0.20 7.49
CA GLY A 136 -4.29 -1.01 8.70
C GLY A 136 -5.46 -1.90 9.11
N LEU A 137 -6.52 -1.92 8.31
CA LEU A 137 -7.56 -2.93 8.41
C LEU A 137 -7.29 -4.08 7.43
N LEU A 138 -7.60 -5.30 7.86
CA LEU A 138 -7.57 -6.52 7.05
C LEU A 138 -8.99 -7.02 6.82
N LEU A 139 -9.29 -7.42 5.60
CA LEU A 139 -10.51 -8.12 5.24
C LEU A 139 -10.22 -9.60 5.04
N TYR A 140 -10.96 -10.44 5.78
CA TYR A 140 -10.94 -11.89 5.68
C TYR A 140 -12.28 -12.41 5.19
N ARG A 141 -12.22 -13.60 4.60
CA ARG A 141 -13.36 -14.45 4.28
C ARG A 141 -13.23 -15.75 5.06
N GLY A 142 -14.14 -15.99 6.00
CA GLY A 142 -14.21 -17.22 6.80
C GLY A 142 -15.35 -18.13 6.34
N SER A 143 -15.12 -19.45 6.36
CA SER A 143 -16.13 -20.47 6.03
C SER A 143 -15.98 -21.72 6.91
N ASN A 144 -17.10 -22.45 7.06
CA ASN A 144 -17.14 -23.76 7.71
C ASN A 144 -16.83 -24.91 6.75
N ASN A 145 -16.62 -24.59 5.47
CA ASN A 145 -16.17 -25.52 4.45
C ASN A 145 -14.74 -25.16 4.04
N LYS A 146 -14.02 -26.14 3.50
CA LYS A 146 -12.70 -25.89 2.89
C LYS A 146 -12.87 -24.84 1.79
N LEU A 147 -12.25 -23.68 1.97
CA LEU A 147 -12.22 -22.63 0.99
C LEU A 147 -11.25 -23.06 -0.09
N VAL A 148 -11.77 -23.20 -1.31
CA VAL A 148 -10.89 -23.14 -2.47
C VAL A 148 -10.56 -21.68 -2.64
N ALA A 149 -9.29 -21.33 -2.48
CA ALA A 149 -8.80 -19.99 -2.78
C ALA A 149 -9.43 -19.55 -4.10
N CYS A 150 -10.13 -18.41 -4.06
CA CYS A 150 -10.69 -17.76 -5.24
C CYS A 150 -11.97 -18.38 -5.85
N ASN A 151 -12.62 -19.37 -5.20
CA ASN A 151 -13.99 -19.76 -5.53
C ASN A 151 -15.01 -19.06 -4.62
N TRP A 152 -15.66 -18.04 -5.17
CA TRP A 152 -16.64 -17.19 -4.48
C TRP A 152 -18.09 -17.69 -4.66
N ALA A 153 -18.29 -18.78 -5.41
CA ALA A 153 -19.62 -19.28 -5.79
C ALA A 153 -20.36 -20.06 -4.69
N LYS A 154 -19.77 -20.26 -3.51
CA LYS A 154 -20.44 -20.89 -2.37
C LYS A 154 -20.87 -19.81 -1.37
N ASP A 155 -22.16 -19.76 -1.06
CA ASP A 155 -22.79 -18.76 -0.17
C ASP A 155 -22.45 -18.92 1.33
N ASP A 156 -21.71 -19.95 1.72
CA ASP A 156 -21.45 -20.27 3.12
C ASP A 156 -20.17 -19.61 3.67
N PHE A 157 -20.00 -18.31 3.41
CA PHE A 157 -18.92 -17.53 4.00
C PHE A 157 -19.40 -16.25 4.67
N ARG A 158 -18.56 -15.75 5.57
CA ARG A 158 -18.72 -14.45 6.21
C ARG A 158 -17.48 -13.61 6.00
N PHE A 159 -17.69 -12.31 5.85
CA PHE A 159 -16.60 -11.35 5.89
C PHE A 159 -16.27 -10.99 7.34
N VAL A 160 -14.99 -10.90 7.61
CA VAL A 160 -14.46 -10.46 8.90
C VAL A 160 -13.47 -9.34 8.65
N VAL A 161 -13.67 -8.19 9.30
CA VAL A 161 -12.72 -7.09 9.27
C VAL A 161 -11.94 -7.08 10.58
N CYS A 162 -10.61 -7.03 10.49
CA CYS A 162 -9.71 -7.10 11.64
C CYS A 162 -8.73 -5.93 11.63
N ASN A 163 -8.43 -5.38 12.81
CA ASN A 163 -7.25 -4.57 13.05
C ASN A 163 -6.23 -5.41 13.85
N PRO A 164 -5.17 -5.92 13.21
CA PRO A 164 -4.13 -6.74 13.83
C PRO A 164 -3.45 -6.10 15.04
N VAL A 165 -3.23 -4.79 15.00
CA VAL A 165 -2.48 -4.07 16.06
C VAL A 165 -3.29 -3.99 17.35
N THR A 166 -4.61 -3.81 17.22
CA THR A 166 -5.51 -3.69 18.37
C THR A 166 -6.12 -5.03 18.79
N GLY A 167 -5.94 -6.08 17.98
CA GLY A 167 -6.59 -7.38 18.19
C GLY A 167 -8.11 -7.30 18.13
N ARG A 168 -8.68 -6.28 17.47
CA ARG A 168 -10.13 -6.14 17.32
C ARG A 168 -10.58 -6.64 15.97
N TRP A 169 -11.77 -7.23 15.95
CA TRP A 169 -12.39 -7.70 14.72
C TRP A 169 -13.90 -7.53 14.78
N VAL A 170 -14.52 -7.51 13.61
CA VAL A 170 -15.96 -7.39 13.43
C VAL A 170 -16.37 -8.35 12.31
N GLU A 171 -17.31 -9.23 12.65
CA GLU A 171 -18.01 -10.02 11.65
C GLU A 171 -19.07 -9.19 10.96
N LEU A 172 -19.13 -9.29 9.63
CA LEU A 172 -20.17 -8.64 8.86
C LEU A 172 -21.41 -9.54 8.80
N PRO A 173 -22.62 -8.95 8.78
CA PRO A 173 -23.83 -9.71 8.50
C PRO A 173 -23.74 -10.39 7.12
N PRO A 174 -24.57 -11.41 6.85
CA PRO A 174 -24.69 -11.99 5.51
C PRO A 174 -24.80 -10.93 4.43
N SER A 175 -24.02 -11.07 3.36
CA SER A 175 -24.23 -10.28 2.15
C SER A 175 -25.60 -10.64 1.55
N PRO A 176 -26.21 -9.72 0.79
CA PRO A 176 -27.43 -10.02 0.05
C PRO A 176 -27.24 -11.24 -0.85
N GLN A 177 -28.27 -12.10 -0.95
CA GLN A 177 -28.22 -13.23 -1.87
C GLN A 177 -28.14 -12.70 -3.31
N SER A 178 -27.18 -13.25 -4.07
CA SER A 178 -27.08 -12.96 -5.49
C SER A 178 -28.21 -13.68 -6.24
N PRO A 179 -28.80 -13.08 -7.28
CA PRO A 179 -29.70 -13.79 -8.19
C PRO A 179 -29.01 -15.03 -8.78
N GLU A 180 -29.77 -16.07 -9.14
CA GLU A 180 -29.24 -17.38 -9.61
C GLU A 180 -28.21 -17.28 -10.76
N ASN A 181 -28.29 -16.24 -11.59
CA ASN A 181 -27.39 -16.03 -12.74
C ASN A 181 -26.15 -15.16 -12.41
N ARG A 182 -25.95 -14.83 -11.14
CA ARG A 182 -24.86 -13.96 -10.67
C ARG A 182 -24.04 -14.66 -9.60
N SER A 183 -22.76 -14.33 -9.56
CA SER A 183 -21.87 -14.78 -8.50
C SER A 183 -21.03 -13.61 -8.00
N SER A 184 -20.63 -13.67 -6.72
CA SER A 184 -19.58 -12.80 -6.21
C SER A 184 -18.26 -13.13 -6.90
N CYS A 185 -17.44 -12.13 -7.18
CA CYS A 185 -16.13 -12.36 -7.80
C CYS A 185 -14.97 -11.80 -7.00
N ILE A 186 -15.11 -10.59 -6.47
CA ILE A 186 -14.06 -9.84 -5.77
C ILE A 186 -14.68 -9.04 -4.65
N ALA A 187 -13.93 -8.83 -3.57
CA ALA A 187 -14.26 -7.83 -2.58
C ALA A 187 -13.04 -6.96 -2.23
N GLY A 188 -13.31 -5.72 -1.85
CA GLY A 188 -12.31 -4.73 -1.48
C GLY A 188 -12.71 -3.98 -0.22
N LEU A 189 -11.71 -3.56 0.55
CA LEU A 189 -11.87 -2.80 1.78
C LEU A 189 -11.59 -1.32 1.52
N ALA A 190 -12.52 -0.45 1.90
CA ALA A 190 -12.37 0.99 1.80
C ALA A 190 -12.38 1.61 3.19
N PHE A 191 -11.25 2.18 3.59
CA PHE A 191 -11.11 2.88 4.86
C PHE A 191 -10.10 4.00 4.72
N ASP A 192 -10.50 5.22 5.10
CA ASP A 192 -9.57 6.35 5.23
C ASP A 192 -9.77 6.97 6.62
N PRO A 193 -8.84 6.71 7.57
CA PRO A 193 -8.96 7.22 8.93
C PRO A 193 -8.87 8.76 9.02
N ALA A 194 -8.35 9.44 7.99
CA ALA A 194 -8.30 10.89 7.94
C ALA A 194 -9.67 11.51 7.58
N VAL A 195 -10.53 10.76 6.87
CA VAL A 195 -11.84 11.22 6.40
C VAL A 195 -12.97 10.73 7.30
N SER A 196 -12.94 9.47 7.74
CA SER A 196 -14.04 8.84 8.47
C SER A 196 -13.54 7.77 9.42
N SER A 197 -14.19 7.63 10.57
CA SER A 197 -13.98 6.48 11.47
C SER A 197 -14.64 5.19 10.99
N HIS A 198 -15.39 5.25 9.90
CA HIS A 198 -16.14 4.12 9.35
C HIS A 198 -15.44 3.56 8.12
N PHE A 199 -15.27 2.25 8.11
CA PHE A 199 -14.88 1.48 6.93
C PHE A 199 -16.10 0.99 6.15
N TYR A 200 -15.85 0.61 4.91
CA TYR A 200 -16.81 0.03 3.97
C TYR A 200 -16.20 -1.21 3.33
N VAL A 201 -17.03 -2.18 2.99
CA VAL A 201 -16.62 -3.35 2.19
C VAL A 201 -17.45 -3.37 0.92
N LEU A 202 -16.79 -3.37 -0.23
CA LEU A 202 -17.43 -3.49 -1.54
C LEU A 202 -17.25 -4.92 -2.02
N GLN A 203 -18.34 -5.57 -2.39
CA GLN A 203 -18.37 -6.90 -2.97
C GLN A 203 -18.97 -6.79 -4.37
N PHE A 204 -18.17 -7.14 -5.38
CA PHE A 204 -18.54 -7.05 -6.79
C PHE A 204 -19.25 -8.34 -7.23
N GLU A 205 -20.42 -8.19 -7.85
CA GLU A 205 -21.17 -9.27 -8.48
C GLU A 205 -20.91 -9.30 -9.99
N GLN A 206 -20.70 -10.49 -10.54
CA GLN A 206 -20.57 -10.72 -11.97
C GLN A 206 -21.62 -11.70 -12.51
N THR A 207 -21.87 -11.66 -13.82
CA THR A 207 -22.67 -12.71 -14.49
C THR A 207 -21.91 -14.03 -14.56
N ILE A 208 -22.61 -15.16 -14.42
CA ILE A 208 -22.00 -16.49 -14.59
C ILE A 208 -21.54 -16.70 -16.04
N GLN A 209 -22.36 -16.31 -17.01
CA GLN A 209 -22.11 -16.58 -18.43
C GLN A 209 -21.10 -15.61 -19.08
N GLY A 210 -21.09 -14.35 -18.65
CA GLY A 210 -20.26 -13.30 -19.25
C GLY A 210 -19.11 -12.81 -18.39
N SER A 211 -19.09 -13.16 -17.09
CA SER A 211 -18.06 -12.75 -16.11
C SER A 211 -17.80 -11.25 -16.02
N TYR A 212 -18.76 -10.40 -16.43
CA TYR A 212 -18.66 -8.95 -16.31
C TYR A 212 -19.43 -8.43 -15.10
N ILE A 213 -18.98 -7.30 -14.55
CA ILE A 213 -19.54 -6.65 -13.36
C ILE A 213 -20.97 -6.19 -13.63
N THR A 214 -21.88 -6.50 -12.71
CA THR A 214 -23.31 -6.16 -12.84
C THR A 214 -23.90 -5.43 -11.65
N ALA A 215 -23.31 -5.58 -10.48
CA ALA A 215 -23.74 -4.91 -9.27
C ALA A 215 -22.60 -4.88 -8.25
N VAL A 216 -22.76 -4.03 -7.25
CA VAL A 216 -21.88 -3.92 -6.10
C VAL A 216 -22.74 -3.94 -4.84
N ASN A 217 -22.40 -4.84 -3.92
CA ASN A 217 -22.92 -4.84 -2.55
C ASN A 217 -21.96 -4.05 -1.67
N ILE A 218 -22.49 -3.04 -0.98
CA ILE A 218 -21.69 -2.18 -0.11
C ILE A 218 -22.14 -2.39 1.33
N TYR A 219 -21.24 -2.86 2.17
CA TYR A 219 -21.40 -2.80 3.62
C TYR A 219 -20.89 -1.47 4.14
N SER A 220 -21.65 -0.81 5.01
CA SER A 220 -21.16 0.33 5.78
C SER A 220 -21.09 -0.02 7.26
N SER A 221 -19.93 0.17 7.87
CA SER A 221 -19.80 0.04 9.34
C SER A 221 -20.61 1.08 10.12
N ARG A 222 -21.06 2.17 9.48
CA ARG A 222 -21.94 3.18 10.09
C ARG A 222 -23.36 2.66 10.26
N THR A 223 -23.94 2.10 9.19
CA THR A 223 -25.32 1.59 9.21
C THR A 223 -25.40 0.12 9.64
N ARG A 224 -24.25 -0.58 9.66
CA ARG A 224 -24.12 -2.02 9.89
C ARG A 224 -24.98 -2.86 8.94
N ALA A 225 -25.26 -2.34 7.75
CA ALA A 225 -26.13 -2.97 6.77
C ALA A 225 -25.48 -3.01 5.40
N TRP A 226 -25.86 -4.01 4.61
CA TRP A 226 -25.53 -4.10 3.20
C TRP A 226 -26.52 -3.33 2.36
N THR A 227 -26.01 -2.70 1.31
CA THR A 227 -26.80 -2.01 0.31
C THR A 227 -26.37 -2.49 -1.06
N ARG A 228 -27.30 -3.08 -1.82
CA ARG A 228 -27.06 -3.50 -3.20
C ARG A 228 -27.31 -2.34 -4.15
N ARG A 229 -26.42 -2.18 -5.13
CA ARG A 229 -26.54 -1.22 -6.23
C ARG A 229 -26.19 -1.92 -7.54
N ASP A 230 -27.07 -1.86 -8.52
CA ASP A 230 -26.72 -2.31 -9.87
C ASP A 230 -25.69 -1.36 -10.48
N SER A 231 -24.76 -1.90 -11.27
CA SER A 231 -23.67 -1.08 -11.82
C SER A 231 -24.16 -0.01 -12.78
N GLY A 232 -25.23 -0.30 -13.53
CA GLY A 232 -25.72 0.59 -14.60
C GLY A 232 -24.71 0.82 -15.73
N MET A 233 -23.57 0.11 -15.71
CA MET A 233 -22.52 0.25 -16.71
C MET A 233 -22.98 -0.31 -18.06
N VAL A 234 -22.82 0.50 -19.11
CA VAL A 234 -23.02 0.07 -20.50
C VAL A 234 -21.85 -0.81 -20.94
N GLU A 235 -20.62 -0.44 -20.56
CA GLU A 235 -19.41 -1.20 -20.86
C GLU A 235 -19.35 -2.49 -20.03
N LYS A 236 -19.02 -3.60 -20.68
CA LYS A 236 -18.91 -4.91 -20.03
C LYS A 236 -17.48 -5.13 -19.61
N VAL A 237 -17.17 -4.96 -18.32
CA VAL A 237 -15.82 -5.21 -17.81
C VAL A 237 -15.80 -6.47 -16.97
N ALA A 238 -14.93 -7.41 -17.35
CA ALA A 238 -14.64 -8.62 -16.59
C ALA A 238 -13.39 -8.37 -15.72
N PRO A 239 -13.50 -8.40 -14.39
CA PRO A 239 -12.37 -8.09 -13.54
C PRO A 239 -11.32 -9.21 -13.60
N PHE A 240 -10.03 -8.87 -13.46
CA PHE A 240 -9.00 -9.91 -13.47
C PHE A 240 -9.14 -10.82 -12.26
N TYR A 241 -8.86 -12.10 -12.50
CA TYR A 241 -8.68 -13.06 -11.43
C TYR A 241 -7.55 -12.57 -10.50
N LEU A 242 -7.81 -12.52 -9.19
CA LEU A 242 -6.88 -12.03 -8.16
C LEU A 242 -6.55 -10.53 -8.22
N THR A 243 -7.31 -9.73 -8.96
CA THR A 243 -7.09 -8.28 -8.98
C THR A 243 -7.19 -7.69 -7.58
N ARG A 244 -6.34 -6.70 -7.32
CA ARG A 244 -6.38 -5.96 -6.07
C ARG A 244 -7.40 -4.85 -6.14
N CYS A 245 -8.05 -4.63 -5.01
CA CYS A 245 -8.86 -3.45 -4.78
C CYS A 245 -7.98 -2.39 -4.11
N VAL A 246 -8.01 -1.16 -4.63
CA VAL A 246 -7.25 -0.05 -4.09
C VAL A 246 -8.20 1.12 -3.85
N PHE A 247 -8.35 1.51 -2.60
CA PHE A 247 -9.15 2.67 -2.22
C PHE A 247 -8.28 3.93 -2.13
N VAL A 248 -8.57 4.93 -2.95
CA VAL A 248 -7.85 6.21 -2.97
C VAL A 248 -8.76 7.31 -3.51
N GLY A 249 -8.66 8.51 -2.93
CA GLY A 249 -9.43 9.67 -3.40
C GLY A 249 -10.95 9.48 -3.34
N GLY A 250 -11.46 8.65 -2.42
CA GLY A 250 -12.90 8.36 -2.31
C GLY A 250 -13.45 7.38 -3.36
N MET A 251 -12.59 6.76 -4.17
CA MET A 251 -12.99 5.75 -5.15
C MET A 251 -12.26 4.42 -4.92
N MET A 252 -12.94 3.33 -5.27
CA MET A 252 -12.38 1.99 -5.31
C MET A 252 -11.92 1.67 -6.72
N TYR A 253 -10.66 1.27 -6.86
CA TYR A 253 -10.06 0.91 -8.14
C TYR A 253 -9.72 -0.57 -8.23
N LEU A 254 -9.96 -1.17 -9.39
CA LEU A 254 -9.61 -2.56 -9.70
C LEU A 254 -9.29 -2.72 -11.20
N MET A 255 -8.50 -3.74 -11.53
CA MET A 255 -8.16 -4.04 -12.93
C MET A 255 -9.09 -5.09 -13.53
N GLY A 256 -9.40 -4.94 -14.82
CA GLY A 256 -10.17 -5.91 -15.60
C GLY A 256 -9.88 -5.86 -17.11
N ILE A 257 -10.68 -6.62 -17.85
CA ILE A 257 -10.71 -6.69 -19.31
C ILE A 257 -12.03 -6.13 -19.79
N HIS A 258 -11.98 -5.17 -20.71
CA HIS A 258 -13.17 -4.73 -21.42
C HIS A 258 -13.58 -5.81 -22.44
N LYS A 259 -14.76 -6.40 -22.26
CA LYS A 259 -15.33 -7.43 -23.13
C LYS A 259 -15.89 -6.77 -24.41
N GLY A 260 -15.02 -6.64 -25.39
CA GLY A 260 -15.30 -6.15 -26.74
C GLY A 260 -14.48 -6.91 -27.80
N ILE A 261 -14.25 -6.30 -28.96
CA ILE A 261 -13.52 -6.93 -30.08
C ILE A 261 -12.04 -7.15 -29.73
N ASP A 262 -11.41 -6.20 -29.03
CA ASP A 262 -9.96 -6.18 -28.80
C ASP A 262 -9.53 -6.63 -27.39
N GLU A 263 -10.47 -7.04 -26.53
CA GLU A 263 -10.24 -7.47 -25.12
C GLU A 263 -9.18 -6.63 -24.37
N GLU A 264 -9.32 -5.30 -24.39
CA GLU A 264 -8.34 -4.38 -23.82
C GLU A 264 -8.32 -4.43 -22.28
N HIS A 265 -7.13 -4.30 -21.69
CA HIS A 265 -6.99 -4.12 -20.25
C HIS A 265 -7.45 -2.72 -19.82
N VAL A 266 -8.27 -2.67 -18.77
CA VAL A 266 -8.82 -1.43 -18.24
C VAL A 266 -8.70 -1.38 -16.73
N LEU A 267 -8.51 -0.16 -16.23
CA LEU A 267 -8.67 0.18 -14.84
C LEU A 267 -10.09 0.70 -14.62
N VAL A 268 -10.82 0.09 -13.69
CA VAL A 268 -12.17 0.50 -13.30
C VAL A 268 -12.10 1.17 -11.95
N GLY A 269 -12.52 2.43 -11.89
CA GLY A 269 -12.77 3.18 -10.65
C GLY A 269 -14.27 3.32 -10.41
N VAL A 270 -14.72 3.08 -9.18
CA VAL A 270 -16.11 3.26 -8.76
C VAL A 270 -16.17 4.09 -7.49
N ASP A 271 -17.08 5.05 -7.43
CA ASP A 271 -17.32 5.81 -6.22
C ASP A 271 -18.09 5.00 -5.16
N MET A 272 -18.07 5.47 -3.92
CA MET A 272 -18.71 4.78 -2.80
C MET A 272 -20.24 4.74 -2.90
N GLU A 273 -20.85 5.54 -3.78
CA GLU A 273 -22.29 5.55 -4.03
C GLU A 273 -22.69 4.67 -5.25
N VAL A 274 -21.72 4.15 -6.00
CA VAL A 274 -21.92 3.36 -7.24
C VAL A 274 -22.71 4.15 -8.29
N LYS A 275 -22.51 5.47 -8.32
CA LYS A 275 -23.12 6.40 -9.27
C LYS A 275 -22.15 6.80 -10.37
N VAL A 276 -20.86 6.85 -10.04
CA VAL A 276 -19.80 7.29 -10.95
C VAL A 276 -18.85 6.13 -11.20
N TRP A 277 -18.75 5.75 -12.47
CA TRP A 277 -17.81 4.74 -12.95
C TRP A 277 -16.80 5.41 -13.87
N LYS A 278 -15.51 5.11 -13.65
CA LYS A 278 -14.39 5.55 -14.48
C LYS A 278 -13.76 4.34 -15.10
N ILE A 279 -13.65 4.34 -16.42
CA ILE A 279 -12.96 3.29 -17.18
C ILE A 279 -11.80 3.97 -17.88
N ILE A 280 -10.60 3.51 -17.53
CA ILE A 280 -9.34 4.07 -18.01
C ILE A 280 -8.63 2.96 -18.75
N ARG A 281 -8.39 3.18 -20.06
CA ARG A 281 -7.68 2.22 -20.90
C ARG A 281 -6.21 2.19 -20.54
N VAL A 282 -5.65 0.99 -20.46
CA VAL A 282 -4.24 0.78 -20.16
C VAL A 282 -3.55 0.36 -21.46
N LEU A 283 -2.69 1.24 -21.97
CA LEU A 283 -1.93 1.01 -23.20
C LEU A 283 -0.89 -0.13 -22.97
N HIS A 284 -0.75 -1.03 -23.95
CA HIS A 284 0.28 -2.10 -24.03
C HIS A 284 0.16 -3.29 -23.05
N SER A 285 -0.99 -3.98 -23.05
CA SER A 285 -1.22 -5.04 -22.06
C SER A 285 -0.76 -6.45 -22.48
N SER A 286 0.54 -6.75 -22.37
CA SER A 286 1.03 -8.13 -22.19
C SER A 286 0.97 -8.54 -20.71
N ARG A 287 -0.26 -8.63 -20.22
CA ARG A 287 -0.75 -9.61 -19.22
C ARG A 287 -0.32 -9.58 -17.73
N VAL A 288 0.59 -8.76 -17.23
CA VAL A 288 0.81 -8.70 -15.75
C VAL A 288 1.08 -7.29 -15.25
N GLY A 289 0.12 -6.74 -14.50
CA GLY A 289 0.29 -5.47 -13.77
C GLY A 289 -0.39 -5.49 -12.41
N THR A 290 0.09 -4.65 -11.50
CA THR A 290 -0.47 -4.50 -10.14
C THR A 290 -0.86 -3.05 -9.88
N LEU A 291 -1.87 -2.87 -9.03
CA LEU A 291 -2.31 -1.57 -8.54
C LEU A 291 -1.76 -1.35 -7.14
N GLY A 292 -1.40 -0.11 -6.85
CA GLY A 292 -1.04 0.32 -5.51
C GLY A 292 -1.31 1.81 -5.34
N THR A 293 -1.14 2.30 -4.13
CA THR A 293 -1.07 3.75 -3.89
C THR A 293 0.37 4.15 -3.66
N SER A 294 0.74 5.33 -4.15
CA SER A 294 1.98 5.97 -3.75
C SER A 294 1.76 7.48 -3.67
N GLN A 295 2.19 8.10 -2.58
CA GLN A 295 2.09 9.54 -2.32
C GLN A 295 0.65 10.08 -2.44
N GLY A 296 -0.34 9.27 -2.05
CA GLY A 296 -1.75 9.62 -2.13
C GLY A 296 -2.36 9.52 -3.53
N CYS A 297 -1.60 9.09 -4.54
CA CYS A 297 -2.08 8.90 -5.91
C CYS A 297 -2.14 7.42 -6.27
N LEU A 298 -3.08 7.06 -7.14
CA LEU A 298 -3.15 5.73 -7.71
C LEU A 298 -1.97 5.49 -8.64
N HIS A 299 -1.24 4.41 -8.39
CA HIS A 299 -0.14 3.97 -9.23
C HIS A 299 -0.45 2.58 -9.80
N PHE A 300 0.10 2.34 -10.97
CA PHE A 300 -0.04 1.10 -11.68
C PHE A 300 1.33 0.69 -12.22
N ALA A 301 1.75 -0.53 -11.93
CA ALA A 301 3.02 -1.05 -12.40
C ALA A 301 2.77 -2.22 -13.35
N ILE A 302 3.36 -2.17 -14.54
CA ILE A 302 3.29 -3.22 -15.56
C ILE A 302 4.66 -3.85 -15.68
N ALA A 303 4.72 -5.17 -15.71
CA ALA A 303 5.89 -5.89 -16.22
C ALA A 303 5.54 -6.43 -17.60
N SER A 304 6.10 -5.84 -18.65
CA SER A 304 5.99 -6.38 -20.00
C SER A 304 6.80 -7.65 -20.08
N SER A 305 6.26 -8.71 -20.71
CA SER A 305 6.98 -9.98 -20.88
C SER A 305 8.24 -9.89 -21.75
N ILE A 306 8.51 -8.73 -22.36
CA ILE A 306 9.50 -8.61 -23.42
C ILE A 306 10.78 -7.92 -22.90
N ASP A 307 10.72 -6.77 -22.20
CA ASP A 307 11.96 -6.06 -21.80
C ASP A 307 11.89 -5.16 -20.55
N GLU A 308 10.73 -4.55 -20.25
CA GLU A 308 10.66 -3.44 -19.28
C GLU A 308 9.56 -3.58 -18.24
N ILE A 309 9.86 -3.10 -17.03
CA ILE A 309 8.91 -2.77 -15.97
C ILE A 309 8.63 -1.28 -16.04
N GLU A 310 7.36 -0.91 -16.21
CA GLU A 310 6.92 0.48 -16.24
C GLU A 310 6.07 0.81 -15.03
N LEU A 311 6.37 1.93 -14.39
CA LEU A 311 5.57 2.50 -13.31
C LEU A 311 4.81 3.72 -13.83
N TRP A 312 3.49 3.64 -13.76
CA TRP A 312 2.55 4.67 -14.19
C TRP A 312 1.82 5.25 -12.96
N CYS A 313 1.46 6.53 -13.05
CA CYS A 313 0.69 7.25 -12.04
C CYS A 313 -0.54 7.86 -12.69
N LEU A 314 -1.68 7.76 -12.04
CA LEU A 314 -2.85 8.55 -12.42
C LEU A 314 -2.58 10.01 -12.03
N LYS A 315 -2.63 10.91 -13.00
CA LYS A 315 -2.25 12.33 -12.83
C LYS A 315 -3.14 13.06 -11.82
N ASP A 316 -4.43 12.76 -11.87
CA ASP A 316 -5.47 13.24 -10.97
C ASP A 316 -6.55 12.16 -10.88
N CYS A 317 -7.16 11.97 -9.70
CA CYS A 317 -8.32 11.10 -9.52
C CYS A 317 -9.46 11.45 -10.48
N ASP A 318 -9.57 12.72 -10.90
CA ASP A 318 -10.55 13.18 -11.89
C ASP A 318 -10.12 13.07 -13.35
N SER A 319 -8.81 12.99 -13.60
CA SER A 319 -8.30 12.72 -14.93
C SER A 319 -8.47 11.25 -15.32
N LYS A 320 -8.63 10.99 -16.62
CA LYS A 320 -8.45 9.65 -17.21
C LYS A 320 -7.03 9.47 -17.77
N GLU A 321 -6.09 10.32 -17.36
CA GLU A 321 -4.73 10.38 -17.92
C GLU A 321 -3.74 9.64 -17.02
N LEU A 322 -3.13 8.60 -17.57
CA LEU A 322 -1.99 7.91 -16.97
C LEU A 322 -0.68 8.55 -17.45
N VAL A 323 0.19 8.89 -16.50
CA VAL A 323 1.51 9.46 -16.77
C VAL A 323 2.57 8.45 -16.36
N ARG A 324 3.51 8.16 -17.27
CA ARG A 324 4.63 7.28 -16.98
C ARG A 324 5.62 7.99 -16.04
N LYS A 325 5.91 7.39 -14.90
CA LYS A 325 6.85 7.90 -13.91
C LYS A 325 8.27 7.37 -14.12
N ASN A 326 8.43 6.05 -14.12
CA ASN A 326 9.73 5.39 -14.22
C ASN A 326 9.65 4.15 -15.10
N THR A 327 10.80 3.75 -15.67
CA THR A 327 10.97 2.48 -16.36
C THR A 327 12.23 1.77 -15.85
N ALA A 328 12.24 0.46 -15.94
CA ALA A 328 13.41 -0.35 -15.61
C ALA A 328 13.49 -1.59 -16.49
N SER A 329 14.71 -2.00 -16.85
CA SER A 329 14.94 -3.21 -17.63
C SER A 329 14.78 -4.46 -16.78
N ILE A 330 13.99 -5.42 -17.27
CA ILE A 330 13.85 -6.76 -16.69
C ILE A 330 15.16 -7.52 -16.77
N ASP A 331 15.90 -7.42 -17.87
CA ASP A 331 17.22 -8.07 -18.03
C ASP A 331 18.22 -7.61 -16.98
N LYS A 332 18.21 -6.31 -16.66
CA LYS A 332 19.06 -5.80 -15.58
C LYS A 332 18.66 -6.43 -14.23
N LEU A 333 17.36 -6.48 -13.94
CA LEU A 333 16.84 -7.09 -12.73
C LEU A 333 17.19 -8.59 -12.64
N THR A 334 16.99 -9.34 -13.72
CA THR A 334 17.29 -10.79 -13.78
C THR A 334 18.78 -11.04 -13.72
N SER A 335 19.64 -10.18 -14.30
CA SER A 335 21.10 -10.31 -14.16
C SER A 335 21.58 -10.16 -12.71
N MET A 336 20.93 -9.27 -11.94
CA MET A 336 21.27 -9.01 -10.53
C MET A 336 20.79 -10.11 -9.58
N THR A 337 19.69 -10.76 -9.92
CA THR A 337 18.95 -11.65 -9.01
C THR A 337 18.97 -13.12 -9.44
N ARG A 338 19.29 -13.39 -10.71
CA ARG A 338 19.16 -14.68 -11.40
C ARG A 338 17.76 -15.28 -11.34
N LYS A 339 16.73 -14.45 -11.15
CA LYS A 339 15.32 -14.86 -11.02
C LYS A 339 14.41 -13.99 -11.85
N TRP A 340 13.30 -14.57 -12.31
CA TRP A 340 12.21 -13.85 -12.96
C TRP A 340 11.22 -13.37 -11.92
N TYR A 341 10.75 -12.13 -12.05
CA TYR A 341 9.84 -11.52 -11.10
C TYR A 341 8.56 -11.01 -11.76
N SER A 342 7.50 -10.95 -10.97
CA SER A 342 6.29 -10.18 -11.25
C SER A 342 6.15 -9.08 -10.20
N VAL A 343 5.58 -7.94 -10.59
CA VAL A 343 5.30 -6.87 -9.62
C VAL A 343 4.13 -7.27 -8.73
N ALA A 344 4.37 -7.26 -7.42
CA ALA A 344 3.37 -7.59 -6.41
C ALA A 344 2.75 -6.34 -5.80
N GLU A 345 3.54 -5.31 -5.51
CA GLU A 345 3.10 -4.10 -4.81
C GLU A 345 3.92 -2.86 -5.16
N ILE A 346 3.38 -1.68 -4.90
CA ILE A 346 4.05 -0.39 -5.05
C ILE A 346 4.22 0.24 -3.66
N HIS A 347 5.41 0.76 -3.34
CA HIS A 347 5.66 1.37 -2.04
C HIS A 347 4.82 2.66 -1.86
N PRO A 348 4.14 2.85 -0.71
CA PRO A 348 3.22 3.97 -0.51
C PRO A 348 3.88 5.34 -0.49
N ASP A 349 5.18 5.44 -0.19
CA ASP A 349 5.86 6.73 -0.06
C ASP A 349 6.94 7.03 -1.12
N CYS A 350 7.35 6.04 -1.93
CA CYS A 350 8.49 6.19 -2.84
C CYS A 350 8.39 5.30 -4.08
N ASP A 351 9.26 5.53 -5.06
CA ASP A 351 9.30 4.80 -6.33
C ASP A 351 9.97 3.41 -6.20
N THR A 352 9.74 2.74 -5.06
CA THR A 352 10.14 1.35 -4.86
C THR A 352 8.97 0.45 -5.19
N ILE A 353 9.21 -0.59 -5.98
CA ILE A 353 8.23 -1.65 -6.23
C ILE A 353 8.67 -2.91 -5.50
N PHE A 354 7.70 -3.73 -5.12
CA PHE A 354 7.94 -5.04 -4.54
C PHE A 354 7.65 -6.11 -5.57
N LEU A 355 8.57 -7.07 -5.63
CA LEU A 355 8.68 -8.06 -6.67
C LEU A 355 8.60 -9.44 -6.04
N VAL A 356 7.81 -10.31 -6.63
CA VAL A 356 7.70 -11.72 -6.24
C VAL A 356 8.26 -12.57 -7.36
N SER A 357 9.13 -13.51 -7.03
CA SER A 357 9.70 -14.41 -8.03
C SER A 357 8.59 -15.27 -8.66
N TRP A 358 8.76 -15.69 -9.91
CA TRP A 358 7.78 -16.55 -10.58
C TRP A 358 7.63 -17.91 -9.92
N GLU A 359 8.69 -18.38 -9.27
CA GLU A 359 8.72 -19.59 -8.44
C GLU A 359 8.00 -19.37 -7.09
N GLY A 360 7.65 -18.13 -6.75
CA GLY A 360 6.99 -17.71 -5.52
C GLY A 360 7.92 -17.60 -4.31
N ASP A 361 9.16 -18.04 -4.45
CA ASP A 361 10.12 -18.33 -3.40
C ASP A 361 10.91 -17.11 -2.90
N ALA A 362 10.73 -15.94 -3.51
CA ALA A 362 11.44 -14.73 -3.13
C ALA A 362 10.57 -13.48 -3.22
N LEU A 363 10.70 -12.61 -2.22
CA LEU A 363 10.17 -11.25 -2.20
C LEU A 363 11.34 -10.27 -2.16
N ALA A 364 11.37 -9.34 -3.11
CA ALA A 364 12.40 -8.32 -3.20
C ALA A 364 11.80 -6.91 -3.31
N ALA A 365 12.45 -5.93 -2.72
CA ALA A 365 12.24 -4.52 -3.03
C ALA A 365 13.17 -4.10 -4.16
N TYR A 366 12.64 -3.38 -5.14
CA TYR A 366 13.39 -2.79 -6.23
C TYR A 366 13.15 -1.28 -6.29
N ASN A 367 14.19 -0.51 -6.02
CA ASN A 367 14.15 0.94 -6.15
C ASN A 367 14.32 1.31 -7.62
N MET A 368 13.26 1.82 -8.25
CA MET A 368 13.27 2.14 -9.69
C MET A 368 14.22 3.28 -10.03
N GLN A 369 14.37 4.27 -9.14
CA GLN A 369 15.19 5.46 -9.35
C GLN A 369 16.69 5.16 -9.33
N HIS A 370 17.14 4.34 -8.37
CA HIS A 370 18.55 3.97 -8.21
C HIS A 370 18.88 2.61 -8.82
N GLN A 371 17.87 1.89 -9.32
CA GLN A 371 17.98 0.56 -9.90
C GLN A 371 18.70 -0.44 -8.98
N LYS A 372 18.34 -0.41 -7.69
CA LYS A 372 18.90 -1.27 -6.66
C LYS A 372 17.85 -2.29 -6.18
N VAL A 373 18.26 -3.55 -6.09
CA VAL A 373 17.49 -4.62 -5.46
C VAL A 373 17.91 -4.80 -4.01
N ARG A 374 16.92 -5.06 -3.15
CA ARG A 374 17.11 -5.59 -1.80
C ARG A 374 16.19 -6.80 -1.63
N CYS A 375 16.76 -7.95 -1.31
CA CYS A 375 15.97 -9.12 -0.90
C CYS A 375 15.32 -8.86 0.46
N ILE A 376 14.02 -9.15 0.58
CA ILE A 376 13.24 -9.03 1.81
C ILE A 376 13.01 -10.41 2.40
N LEU A 377 12.66 -11.38 1.55
CA LEU A 377 12.35 -12.74 1.95
C LEU A 377 12.87 -13.70 0.88
N ASN A 378 13.45 -14.81 1.32
CA ASN A 378 13.62 -16.01 0.53
C ASN A 378 12.95 -17.15 1.31
N VAL A 379 11.97 -17.81 0.71
CA VAL A 379 11.24 -18.94 1.29
C VAL A 379 11.56 -20.17 0.46
N GLU A 380 11.97 -21.27 1.09
CA GLU A 380 11.98 -22.57 0.41
C GLU A 380 10.53 -23.03 0.21
N ILE A 381 9.97 -22.83 -0.99
CA ILE A 381 8.61 -23.28 -1.30
C ILE A 381 8.62 -24.74 -1.71
N LYS A 382 7.86 -25.57 -0.98
CA LYS A 382 7.68 -26.99 -1.30
C LYS A 382 6.68 -27.27 -2.43
N ASN A 383 5.73 -26.35 -2.71
CA ASN A 383 4.50 -26.70 -3.44
C ASN A 383 4.09 -25.81 -4.64
N GLY A 384 4.96 -24.96 -5.21
CA GLY A 384 4.71 -24.28 -6.50
C GLY A 384 3.46 -23.38 -6.60
N GLN A 385 2.76 -23.09 -5.49
CA GLN A 385 1.62 -22.18 -5.49
C GLN A 385 2.10 -20.73 -5.37
N ARG A 386 1.64 -19.87 -6.29
CA ARG A 386 1.90 -18.42 -6.23
C ARG A 386 1.26 -17.84 -4.96
N GLN A 387 2.08 -17.27 -4.09
CA GLN A 387 1.63 -16.61 -2.88
C GLN A 387 1.17 -15.18 -3.20
N ARG A 388 0.02 -14.79 -2.64
CA ARG A 388 -0.43 -13.40 -2.66
C ARG A 388 0.19 -12.67 -1.47
N PHE A 389 0.93 -11.61 -1.76
CA PHE A 389 1.49 -10.72 -0.74
C PHE A 389 0.61 -9.48 -0.63
N LEU A 390 0.15 -9.19 0.57
CA LEU A 390 -0.65 -8.01 0.89
C LEU A 390 0.18 -7.04 1.74
N PRO A 391 0.45 -5.81 1.28
CA PRO A 391 1.11 -4.77 2.06
C PRO A 391 0.31 -4.47 3.31
N TYR A 392 1.03 -4.31 4.41
CA TYR A 392 0.42 -3.93 5.67
C TYR A 392 1.02 -2.63 6.20
N VAL A 393 0.14 -1.67 6.41
CA VAL A 393 0.40 -0.36 7.01
C VAL A 393 -0.33 -0.35 8.36
N PRO A 394 0.33 -0.35 9.53
CA PRO A 394 -0.34 -0.63 10.80
C PRO A 394 -1.18 0.54 11.32
N LEU A 395 -2.43 0.27 11.68
CA LEU A 395 -3.31 1.24 12.33
C LEU A 395 -3.24 1.14 13.85
N TYR A 396 -2.51 2.07 14.47
CA TYR A 396 -2.30 2.11 15.93
C TYR A 396 -3.50 2.58 16.76
N TYR A 397 -4.56 3.07 16.11
CA TYR A 397 -5.72 3.62 16.80
C TYR A 397 -6.93 2.73 16.64
N ASP A 398 -7.71 2.66 17.71
CA ASP A 398 -9.07 2.17 17.63
C ASP A 398 -9.92 3.15 16.83
N TYR A 399 -10.75 2.62 15.93
CA TYR A 399 -11.98 3.29 15.56
C TYR A 399 -12.87 3.33 16.82
N PRO A 400 -13.53 4.46 17.13
CA PRO A 400 -14.35 4.61 18.32
C PRO A 400 -15.29 3.42 18.46
N LYS A 401 -15.40 2.92 19.69
CA LYS A 401 -16.33 1.85 20.04
C LYS A 401 -17.71 2.22 19.49
N SER A 402 -18.20 1.36 18.61
CA SER A 402 -19.51 1.45 18.00
C SER A 402 -20.60 0.96 18.93
#